data_AF-A0A7W4AWV3-F1
#
_entry.id   AF-A0A7W4AWV3-F1
#
_cell.length_a   1.000
_cell.length_b   1.000
_cell.length_c   1.000
_cell.angle_alpha   90.00
_cell.angle_beta   90.00
_cell.angle_gamma   90.00
#
_symmetry.space_group_name_H-M   'P 1'
#
loop_
_entity.id
_entity.type
_entity.pdbx_description
1 polymer ?
#
loop_
_entity_poly.entity_id
_entity_poly.type
_entity_poly.pdbx_seq_one_letter_code
_entity_poly.pdbx_strand_id
1 'polypeptide(L)'
;MAMTRQQHKVHLIDNQKIAACYDRFSTRFSLSVNQQQVYSRLLLLGPWRKQLIMINNIPYNLTIRWFVLWRSSLTPDHPSPQRPSITELLPQRRRKSIVIAIYAGLISAIKLTLVILSYSNLI
;
A
#
# COMPACT_ATOMS: atom_id res chain seq x y z
N MET A 1 -0.79 -14.37 -18.15
CA MET A 1 -0.72 -13.04 -17.49
C MET A 1 0.73 -12.59 -17.45
N ALA A 2 1.10 -11.59 -18.26
CA ALA A 2 2.47 -11.07 -18.29
C ALA A 2 2.80 -10.38 -16.95
N MET A 3 3.85 -10.85 -16.26
CA MET A 3 4.36 -10.17 -15.07
C MET A 3 5.13 -8.92 -15.49
N THR A 4 4.45 -7.76 -15.54
CA THR A 4 5.15 -6.49 -15.68
C THR A 4 5.94 -6.21 -14.39
N ARG A 5 7.26 -6.05 -14.55
CA ARG A 5 8.22 -5.83 -13.44
C ARG A 5 7.96 -4.53 -12.70
N GLN A 6 7.58 -3.50 -13.45
CA GLN A 6 7.31 -2.16 -12.96
C GLN A 6 5.83 -1.85 -13.12
N GLN A 7 5.22 -1.38 -12.04
CA GLN A 7 3.87 -0.84 -12.06
C GLN A 7 3.98 0.68 -12.19
N HIS A 8 3.38 1.23 -13.22
CA HIS A 8 3.40 2.65 -13.50
C HIS A 8 1.96 3.12 -13.72
N LYS A 9 1.59 4.23 -13.07
CA LYS A 9 0.30 4.89 -13.28
C LYS A 9 0.49 6.40 -13.23
N VAL A 10 -0.12 7.07 -14.20
CA VAL A 10 -0.09 8.52 -14.32
C VAL A 10 -1.46 9.07 -13.97
N HIS A 11 -1.48 10.14 -13.20
CA HIS A 11 -2.67 10.92 -12.85
C HIS A 11 -2.44 12.37 -13.26
N LEU A 12 -3.51 13.05 -13.68
CA LEU A 12 -3.51 14.48 -13.91
C LEU A 12 -4.30 15.14 -12.77
N ILE A 13 -3.65 15.99 -11.99
CA ILE A 13 -4.29 16.77 -10.91
C ILE A 13 -3.89 18.23 -11.13
N ASP A 14 -4.85 19.16 -11.15
CA ASP A 14 -4.57 20.60 -11.20
C ASP A 14 -3.55 20.98 -12.30
N ASN A 15 -3.72 20.37 -13.48
CA ASN A 15 -2.83 20.50 -14.64
C ASN A 15 -1.38 19.99 -14.43
N GLN A 16 -1.12 19.24 -13.36
CA GLN A 16 0.15 18.59 -13.08
C GLN A 16 0.07 17.08 -13.32
N LYS A 17 1.11 16.56 -13.95
CA LYS A 17 1.24 15.14 -14.28
C LYS A 17 1.98 14.42 -13.15
N ILE A 18 1.24 13.66 -12.35
CA ILE A 18 1.79 12.85 -11.26
C ILE A 18 1.96 11.43 -11.74
N ALA A 19 3.20 10.97 -11.87
CA ALA A 19 3.53 9.60 -12.23
C ALA A 19 4.03 8.85 -10.99
N ALA A 20 3.27 7.83 -10.59
CA ALA A 20 3.65 6.89 -9.54
C ALA A 20 4.23 5.64 -10.18
N CYS A 21 5.40 5.23 -9.69
CA CYS A 21 6.12 4.06 -10.16
C CYS A 21 6.49 3.15 -8.98
N TYR A 22 6.35 1.84 -9.18
CA TYR A 22 6.73 0.84 -8.20
C TYR A 22 7.45 -0.31 -8.88
N ASP A 23 8.66 -0.62 -8.42
CA ASP A 23 9.43 -1.77 -8.87
C ASP A 23 9.28 -2.93 -7.87
N ARG A 24 8.84 -4.08 -8.38
CA ARG A 24 8.54 -5.26 -7.57
C ARG A 24 9.78 -5.91 -6.96
N PHE A 25 10.92 -5.87 -7.65
CA PHE A 25 12.15 -6.54 -7.17
C PHE A 25 12.89 -5.69 -6.16
N SER A 26 13.12 -4.42 -6.48
CA SER A 26 13.76 -3.50 -5.53
C SER A 26 12.82 -3.05 -4.41
N THR A 27 11.51 -3.32 -4.52
CA THR A 27 10.46 -2.78 -3.63
C THR A 27 10.51 -1.26 -3.51
N ARG A 28 11.02 -0.61 -4.56
CA ARG A 28 11.22 0.84 -4.60
C ARG A 28 9.95 1.49 -5.11
N PHE A 29 9.44 2.43 -4.34
CA PHE A 29 8.36 3.30 -4.76
C PHE A 29 8.93 4.67 -5.09
N SER A 30 8.60 5.18 -6.27
CA SER A 30 8.94 6.53 -6.70
C SER A 30 7.69 7.30 -7.12
N LEU A 31 7.69 8.58 -6.77
CA LEU A 31 6.69 9.55 -7.18
C LEU A 31 7.40 10.65 -7.93
N SER A 32 6.89 10.95 -9.12
CA SER A 32 7.35 12.06 -9.94
C SER A 32 6.20 12.99 -10.27
N VAL A 33 6.47 14.29 -10.25
CA VAL A 33 5.52 15.35 -10.60
C VAL A 33 6.15 16.11 -11.76
N ASN A 34 5.44 16.23 -12.89
CA ASN A 34 5.95 16.90 -14.10
C ASN A 34 7.36 16.42 -14.49
N GLN A 35 7.59 15.10 -14.44
CA GLN A 35 8.88 14.43 -14.73
C GLN A 35 9.99 14.67 -13.69
N GLN A 36 9.79 15.51 -12.68
CA GLN A 36 10.71 15.66 -11.55
C GLN A 36 10.42 14.64 -10.46
N GLN A 37 11.43 13.91 -10.02
CA GLN A 37 11.29 12.91 -8.95
C GLN A 37 11.21 13.60 -7.59
N VAL A 38 10.02 13.63 -7.00
CA VAL A 38 9.77 14.27 -5.68
C VAL A 38 9.99 13.29 -4.54
N TYR A 39 9.77 12.00 -4.77
CA TYR A 39 9.92 10.97 -3.74
C TYR A 39 10.47 9.69 -4.34
N SER A 40 11.39 9.04 -3.61
CA SER A 40 11.91 7.74 -3.98
C SER A 40 12.43 7.01 -2.75
N ARG A 41 11.80 5.89 -2.41
CA ARG A 41 12.18 5.15 -1.20
C ARG A 41 11.94 3.65 -1.33
N LEU A 42 12.76 2.89 -0.62
CA LEU A 42 12.62 1.43 -0.48
C LEU A 42 11.59 1.12 0.60
N LEU A 43 10.70 0.17 0.33
CA LEU A 43 9.62 -0.19 1.25
C LEU A 43 9.99 -1.26 2.28
N LEU A 44 11.23 -1.75 2.26
CA LEU A 44 11.71 -2.87 3.08
C LEU A 44 11.51 -2.66 4.60
N LEU A 45 11.79 -1.48 5.16
CA LEU A 45 11.80 -1.27 6.62
C LEU A 45 10.40 -1.01 7.25
N GLY A 46 9.36 -1.77 6.88
CA GLY A 46 8.10 -1.78 7.63
C GLY A 46 6.82 -1.73 6.80
N PRO A 47 5.72 -2.30 7.32
CA PRO A 47 4.50 -2.64 6.57
C PRO A 47 3.64 -1.43 6.15
N TRP A 48 3.79 -0.31 6.86
CA TRP A 48 3.06 0.94 6.66
C TRP A 48 4.06 2.10 6.70
N ARG A 49 3.96 2.99 5.73
CA ARG A 49 4.62 4.29 5.72
C ARG A 49 3.63 5.43 5.52
N LYS A 50 3.88 6.52 6.21
CA LYS A 50 3.27 7.83 5.96
C LYS A 50 4.40 8.82 5.72
N GLN A 51 4.24 9.69 4.74
CA GLN A 51 5.23 10.71 4.42
C GLN A 51 4.50 11.97 3.96
N LEU A 52 4.88 13.11 4.52
CA LEU A 52 4.43 14.40 4.02
C LEU A 52 5.30 14.80 2.83
N ILE A 53 4.66 15.19 1.73
CA ILE A 53 5.28 15.60 0.48
C ILE A 53 4.68 16.93 0.07
N MET A 54 5.53 17.87 -0.34
CA MET A 54 5.10 19.14 -0.90
C MET A 54 4.98 19.01 -2.42
N ILE A 55 3.78 19.21 -2.95
CA ILE A 55 3.53 19.28 -4.39
C ILE A 55 2.99 20.68 -4.67
N ASN A 56 3.72 21.46 -5.49
CA ASN A 56 3.34 22.85 -5.79
C ASN A 56 3.13 23.73 -4.54
N ASN A 57 3.99 23.58 -3.54
CA ASN A 57 3.89 24.26 -2.24
C ASN A 57 2.64 23.89 -1.41
N ILE A 58 1.92 22.83 -1.79
CA ILE A 58 0.77 22.28 -1.05
C ILE A 58 1.21 20.99 -0.34
N PRO A 59 0.91 20.85 0.97
CA PRO A 59 1.22 19.63 1.71
C PRO A 59 0.24 18.50 1.36
N TYR A 60 0.80 17.37 0.91
CA TYR A 60 0.10 16.11 0.69
C TYR A 60 0.67 15.02 1.59
N ASN A 61 -0.22 14.22 2.16
CA ASN A 61 0.14 13.05 2.94
C ASN A 61 0.11 11.80 2.05
N LEU A 62 1.28 11.25 1.77
CA LEU A 62 1.46 10.01 1.05
C LEU A 62 1.42 8.85 2.06
N THR A 63 0.39 8.03 1.97
CA THR A 63 0.27 6.81 2.75
C THR A 63 0.48 5.59 1.86
N ILE A 64 1.45 4.75 2.22
CA ILE A 64 1.75 3.49 1.55
C ILE A 64 1.58 2.35 2.55
N ARG A 65 0.76 1.37 2.21
CA ARG A 65 0.63 0.10 2.93
C ARG A 65 0.91 -1.04 1.95
N TRP A 66 1.72 -2.01 2.35
CA TRP A 66 2.13 -3.10 1.45
C TRP A 66 2.07 -4.50 2.04
N PHE A 67 1.97 -4.62 3.37
CA PHE A 67 2.02 -5.91 4.07
C PHE A 67 0.82 -6.80 3.77
N VAL A 68 -0.41 -6.37 4.09
CA VAL A 68 -1.62 -7.16 3.82
C VAL A 68 -2.22 -6.81 2.45
N LEU A 69 -2.38 -5.52 2.19
CA LEU A 69 -2.96 -4.96 0.98
C LEU A 69 -1.99 -3.92 0.43
N TRP A 70 -1.63 -4.04 -0.84
CA TRP A 70 -0.91 -2.97 -1.53
C TRP A 70 -1.87 -1.82 -1.81
N ARG A 71 -1.67 -0.70 -1.11
CA ARG A 71 -2.42 0.53 -1.30
C ARG A 71 -1.49 1.72 -1.12
N SER A 72 -1.52 2.61 -2.10
CA SER A 72 -0.85 3.91 -2.05
C SER A 72 -1.90 4.98 -2.27
N SER A 73 -2.09 5.86 -1.29
CA SER A 73 -3.05 6.96 -1.34
C SER A 73 -2.33 8.29 -1.10
N LEU A 74 -2.77 9.31 -1.81
CA LEU A 74 -2.33 10.69 -1.67
C LEU A 74 -3.52 11.52 -1.17
N THR A 75 -3.49 11.90 0.10
CA THR A 75 -4.55 12.71 0.71
C THR A 75 -4.02 14.11 0.97
N PRO A 76 -4.74 15.18 0.59
CA PRO A 76 -4.35 16.54 0.98
C PRO A 76 -4.42 16.68 2.51
N ASP A 77 -3.50 17.43 3.09
CA ASP A 77 -3.47 17.64 4.55
C ASP A 77 -4.68 18.45 5.04
N HIS A 78 -5.09 19.44 4.25
CA HIS A 78 -6.36 20.15 4.42
C HIS A 78 -7.39 19.68 3.38
N PRO A 79 -8.43 18.95 3.80
CA PRO A 79 -9.53 18.56 2.92
C PRO A 79 -10.29 19.82 2.49
N SER A 80 -10.26 20.13 1.20
CA SER A 80 -11.04 21.20 0.59
C SER A 80 -11.81 20.61 -0.58
N PRO A 81 -13.06 21.07 -0.86
CA PRO A 81 -13.86 20.57 -1.98
C PRO A 81 -13.18 20.71 -3.35
N GLN A 82 -12.17 21.58 -3.47
CA GLN A 82 -11.36 21.75 -4.68
C GLN A 82 -10.16 20.81 -4.78
N ARG A 83 -9.82 20.06 -3.71
CA ARG A 83 -8.63 19.20 -3.65
C ARG A 83 -9.02 17.74 -3.72
N PRO A 84 -9.01 17.13 -4.92
CA PRO A 84 -9.37 15.72 -5.05
C PRO A 84 -8.37 14.85 -4.28
N SER A 85 -8.88 14.02 -3.38
CA SER A 85 -8.08 13.00 -2.71
C SER A 85 -7.86 11.82 -3.65
N ILE A 86 -6.59 11.54 -4.00
CA ILE A 86 -6.29 10.33 -4.78
C ILE A 86 -6.21 9.16 -3.82
N THR A 87 -7.32 8.44 -3.78
CA THR A 87 -7.45 7.26 -2.94
C THR A 87 -6.60 6.08 -3.47
N GLU A 88 -6.23 6.09 -4.76
CA GLU A 88 -5.46 5.02 -5.42
C GLU A 88 -4.43 5.54 -6.46
N LEU A 89 -3.20 5.80 -6.00
CA LEU A 89 -2.06 6.18 -6.86
C LEU A 89 -1.61 5.04 -7.78
N LEU A 90 -1.64 3.80 -7.30
CA LEU A 90 -1.32 2.59 -8.04
C LEU A 90 -2.51 1.63 -7.96
N PRO A 91 -2.71 0.78 -8.99
CA PRO A 91 -3.80 -0.19 -8.97
C PRO A 91 -3.69 -1.12 -7.75
N GLN A 92 -4.81 -1.32 -7.07
CA GLN A 92 -4.88 -2.14 -5.86
C GLN A 92 -4.44 -3.58 -6.18
N ARG A 93 -3.38 -4.05 -5.53
CA ARG A 93 -2.91 -5.43 -5.68
C ARG A 93 -3.38 -6.26 -4.50
N ARG A 94 -4.41 -7.07 -4.72
CA ARG A 94 -4.89 -8.06 -3.74
C ARG A 94 -3.94 -9.26 -3.72
N ARG A 95 -3.14 -9.41 -2.65
CA ARG A 95 -2.34 -10.62 -2.44
C ARG A 95 -3.25 -11.73 -1.88
N LYS A 96 -3.90 -12.47 -2.77
CA LYS A 96 -4.76 -13.62 -2.40
C LYS A 96 -4.05 -14.58 -1.43
N SER A 97 -2.74 -14.76 -1.59
CA SER A 97 -1.91 -15.63 -0.74
C SER A 97 -1.86 -15.23 0.74
N ILE A 98 -1.87 -13.93 1.05
CA ILE A 98 -1.80 -13.46 2.44
C ILE A 98 -3.13 -13.69 3.15
N VAL A 99 -4.23 -13.45 2.44
CA VAL A 99 -5.58 -13.74 2.96
C VAL A 99 -5.72 -15.24 3.24
N ILE A 100 -5.24 -16.09 2.33
CA ILE A 100 -5.24 -17.55 2.52
C ILE A 100 -4.38 -17.95 3.73
N ALA A 101 -3.19 -17.36 3.89
CA ALA A 101 -2.31 -17.65 5.03
C ALA A 101 -2.94 -17.26 6.38
N ILE A 102 -3.57 -16.09 6.46
CA ILE A 102 -4.31 -15.65 7.66
C ILE A 102 -5.46 -16.61 7.96
N TYR A 103 -6.23 -16.99 6.93
CA TYR A 103 -7.36 -17.90 7.07
C TYR A 103 -6.91 -19.29 7.56
N ALA A 104 -5.85 -19.85 6.96
CA ALA A 104 -5.27 -21.11 7.38
C ALA A 104 -4.74 -21.06 8.81
N GLY A 105 -4.07 -19.95 9.19
CA GLY A 105 -3.60 -19.72 10.55
C GLY A 105 -4.74 -19.72 11.58
N LEU A 106 -5.83 -18.99 11.31
CA LEU A 106 -7.00 -18.96 12.20
C LEU A 106 -7.64 -20.33 12.39
N ILE A 107 -7.83 -21.10 11.31
CA ILE A 107 -8.39 -22.45 11.40
C ILE A 107 -7.47 -23.36 12.22
N SER A 108 -6.15 -23.28 12.01
CA SER A 108 -5.19 -24.08 12.77
C SER A 108 -5.20 -23.74 14.26
N ALA A 109 -5.32 -22.45 14.61
CA ALA A 109 -5.40 -21.98 15.98
C ALA A 109 -6.68 -22.49 16.68
N ILE A 110 -7.83 -22.42 16.01
CA ILE A 110 -9.10 -22.93 16.54
C ILE A 110 -9.03 -24.44 16.77
N LYS A 111 -8.44 -25.20 15.84
CA LYS A 111 -8.26 -26.65 16.02
C LYS A 111 -7.36 -26.96 17.22
N LEU A 112 -6.25 -26.23 17.37
CA LEU A 112 -5.33 -26.42 18.49
C LEU A 112 -6.00 -26.11 19.83
N THR A 113 -6.76 -25.02 19.93
CA THR A 113 -7.45 -24.68 21.18
C THR A 113 -8.52 -25.71 21.54
N LEU A 114 -9.29 -26.22 20.57
CA LEU A 114 -10.26 -27.29 20.82
C LEU A 114 -9.60 -28.59 21.28
N VAL A 115 -8.47 -28.98 20.66
CA VAL A 115 -7.71 -30.17 21.08
C VAL A 115 -7.19 -30.02 22.51
N ILE A 116 -6.59 -28.87 22.84
CA ILE A 116 -6.09 -28.59 24.18
C ILE A 116 -7.24 -28.63 25.20
N LEU A 117 -8.37 -27.99 24.91
CA LEU A 117 -9.54 -27.96 25.80
C LEU A 117 -10.16 -29.35 26.00
N SER A 118 -10.16 -30.18 24.96
CA SER A 118 -10.62 -31.57 25.03
C SER A 118 -9.67 -32.42 25.88
N TYR A 119 -8.36 -32.20 25.78
CA TYR A 119 -7.36 -32.92 26.57
C TYR A 119 -7.44 -32.52 28.06
N SER A 120 -7.68 -31.24 28.35
CA SER A 120 -7.88 -30.74 29.72
C SER A 120 -9.16 -31.22 30.41
N ASN A 121 -10.19 -31.66 29.66
CA ASN A 121 -11.42 -32.20 30.23
C ASN A 121 -11.38 -33.72 30.48
N LEU A 122 -10.33 -34.41 30.01
CA LEU A 122 -10.15 -35.86 30.14
C LEU A 122 -9.22 -36.26 31.31
N ILE A 123 -8.61 -35.29 31.98
CA ILE A 123 -7.78 -35.44 33.19
C ILE A 123 -8.57 -34.91 34.38
#